data_AF-A0A959AK90-F1
#
_entry.id   AF-A0A959AK90-F1
#
_cell.length_a   1.000
_cell.length_b   1.000
_cell.length_c   1.000
_cell.angle_alpha   90.00
_cell.angle_beta   90.00
_cell.angle_gamma   90.00
#
_symmetry.space_group_name_H-M   'P 1'
#
loop_
_entity.id
_entity.type
_entity.pdbx_description
1 polymer ?
#
loop_
_entity_poly.entity_id
_entity_poly.type
_entity_poly.pdbx_seq_one_letter_code
_entity_poly.pdbx_strand_id
1 'polypeptide(L)'
;MQKVLFLLAFVCLALPALNAQNARKVEAFFQHSHTLQDLKNIKAELGAQKIMVDYVSMEFDDAGHLKALEFTVDCQDGFKGSAKSSDVPDDLTFGFVRDYRTDAETPFFVGNVGKAVKE
;
A
#
# COMPACT_ATOMS: atom_id res chain seq x y z
N MET A 1 -13.34 61.67 9.12
CA MET A 1 -13.27 60.84 7.89
C MET A 1 -11.87 60.24 7.81
N GLN A 2 -11.77 58.95 7.44
CA GLN A 2 -10.57 58.30 6.85
C GLN A 2 -9.36 58.11 7.82
N LYS A 3 -8.72 56.95 8.04
CA LYS A 3 -8.71 55.62 7.40
C LYS A 3 -8.14 54.64 8.44
N VAL A 4 -8.77 53.48 8.58
CA VAL A 4 -8.24 52.30 9.28
C VAL A 4 -7.02 51.78 8.53
N LEU A 5 -5.95 51.39 9.23
CA LEU A 5 -4.98 50.45 8.68
C LEU A 5 -4.65 49.38 9.73
N PHE A 6 -5.27 48.21 9.55
CA PHE A 6 -4.89 46.95 10.18
C PHE A 6 -3.52 46.52 9.65
N LEU A 7 -2.61 46.13 10.54
CA LEU A 7 -1.54 45.21 10.17
C LEU A 7 -1.51 44.06 11.17
N LEU A 8 -2.24 43.00 10.81
CA LEU A 8 -2.11 41.67 11.38
C LEU A 8 -0.80 41.06 10.88
N ALA A 9 0.21 40.96 11.75
CA ALA A 9 1.37 40.11 11.49
C ALA A 9 1.11 38.72 12.10
N PHE A 10 0.37 37.88 11.37
CA PHE A 10 0.20 36.46 11.70
C PHE A 10 0.96 35.64 10.67
N VAL A 11 2.25 35.42 10.87
CA VAL A 11 3.01 34.42 10.10
C VAL A 11 4.05 33.80 11.01
N CYS A 12 3.63 32.86 11.85
CA CYS A 12 4.52 31.79 12.28
C CYS A 12 4.10 30.56 11.48
N LEU A 13 4.71 30.38 10.32
CA LEU A 13 4.64 29.16 9.53
C LEU A 13 5.34 28.06 10.33
N ALA A 14 4.62 27.47 11.28
CA ALA A 14 5.00 26.17 11.81
C ALA A 14 4.76 25.14 10.71
N LEU A 15 5.77 24.91 9.88
CA LEU A 15 5.87 23.70 9.10
C LEU A 15 6.18 22.58 10.09
N PRO A 16 5.26 21.65 10.40
CA PRO A 16 5.71 20.38 10.94
C PRO A 16 6.59 19.77 9.84
N ALA A 17 7.89 19.63 10.13
CA ALA A 17 8.77 18.79 9.35
C ALA A 17 8.19 17.38 9.42
N LEU A 18 7.42 17.02 8.38
CA LEU A 18 6.88 15.69 8.23
C LEU A 18 8.09 14.78 8.01
N ASN A 19 8.49 14.06 9.04
CA ASN A 19 9.45 12.97 8.98
C ASN A 19 8.86 11.89 8.06
N ALA A 20 8.94 12.09 6.76
CA ALA A 20 8.81 11.03 5.79
C ALA A 20 10.08 10.19 5.93
N GLN A 21 10.04 9.15 6.76
CA GLN A 21 10.84 7.98 6.48
C GLN A 21 10.40 7.52 5.08
N ASN A 22 11.06 8.03 4.04
CA ASN A 22 10.94 7.54 2.68
C ASN A 22 11.53 6.13 2.71
N ALA A 23 10.73 5.15 3.10
CA ALA A 23 11.04 3.75 2.86
C ALA A 23 11.32 3.65 1.36
N ARG A 24 12.56 3.35 1.01
CA ARG A 24 12.98 3.26 -0.40
C ARG A 24 12.27 2.11 -1.12
N LYS A 25 11.67 1.19 -0.36
CA LYS A 25 10.95 0.03 -0.84
C LYS A 25 9.77 -0.25 0.09
N VAL A 26 8.61 -0.54 -0.50
CA VAL A 26 7.40 -0.99 0.20
C VAL A 26 7.02 -2.36 -0.32
N GLU A 27 6.68 -3.26 0.58
CA GLU A 27 6.30 -4.65 0.29
C GLU A 27 5.07 -4.99 1.11
N ALA A 28 4.08 -5.62 0.48
CA ALA A 28 2.97 -6.22 1.19
C ALA A 28 2.69 -7.59 0.59
N PHE A 29 2.89 -8.62 1.41
CA PHE A 29 2.59 -10.01 1.07
C PHE A 29 1.38 -10.47 1.87
N PHE A 30 0.51 -11.25 1.24
CA PHE A 30 -0.70 -11.79 1.84
C PHE A 30 -0.51 -13.28 2.04
N GLN A 31 -0.61 -13.69 3.31
CA GLN A 31 -0.41 -15.08 3.73
C GLN A 31 -1.71 -15.65 4.26
N HIS A 32 -1.83 -16.97 4.23
CA HIS A 32 -3.01 -17.67 4.72
C HIS A 32 -3.34 -17.26 6.17
N SER A 33 -2.33 -17.15 7.03
CA SER A 33 -2.51 -16.76 8.44
C SER A 33 -3.13 -15.36 8.67
N HIS A 34 -3.23 -14.50 7.65
CA HIS A 34 -3.84 -13.19 7.81
C HIS A 34 -5.35 -13.29 8.06
N THR A 35 -5.81 -12.48 9.00
CA THR A 35 -7.23 -12.29 9.31
C THR A 35 -7.80 -11.07 8.60
N LEU A 36 -9.12 -10.89 8.66
CA LEU A 36 -9.77 -9.66 8.19
C LEU A 36 -9.21 -8.40 8.86
N GLN A 37 -8.83 -8.49 10.15
CA GLN A 37 -8.28 -7.35 10.86
C GLN A 37 -6.87 -7.01 10.35
N ASP A 38 -6.05 -8.02 10.04
CA ASP A 38 -4.73 -7.80 9.44
C ASP A 38 -4.85 -7.11 8.08
N LEU A 39 -5.80 -7.54 7.24
CA LEU A 39 -6.05 -6.88 5.95
C LEU A 39 -6.46 -5.41 6.12
N LYS A 40 -7.29 -5.08 7.13
CA LYS A 40 -7.64 -3.69 7.44
C LYS A 40 -6.42 -2.88 7.89
N ASN A 41 -5.57 -3.47 8.73
CA ASN A 41 -4.34 -2.83 9.21
C ASN A 41 -3.39 -2.55 8.05
N ILE A 42 -3.13 -3.55 7.20
CA ILE A 42 -2.31 -3.43 5.98
C ILE A 42 -2.84 -2.30 5.09
N LYS A 43 -4.16 -2.25 4.84
CA LYS A 43 -4.76 -1.17 4.03
C LYS A 43 -4.52 0.20 4.64
N ALA A 44 -4.66 0.34 5.96
CA ALA A 44 -4.42 1.61 6.65
C ALA A 44 -2.94 2.02 6.60
N GLU A 45 -2.03 1.09 6.82
CA GLU A 45 -0.57 1.30 6.77
C GLU A 45 -0.09 1.70 5.38
N LEU A 46 -0.63 1.07 4.33
CA LEU A 46 -0.36 1.44 2.93
C LEU A 46 -0.95 2.80 2.58
N GLY A 47 -2.16 3.10 3.06
CA GLY A 47 -2.81 4.40 2.87
C GLY A 47 -2.00 5.56 3.45
N ALA A 48 -1.36 5.36 4.61
CA ALA A 48 -0.45 6.34 5.20
C ALA A 48 0.79 6.62 4.33
N GLN A 49 1.17 5.67 3.46
CA GLN A 49 2.26 5.77 2.50
C GLN A 49 1.80 6.21 1.10
N LYS A 50 0.55 6.68 0.97
CA LYS A 50 -0.10 7.06 -0.30
C LYS A 50 -0.25 5.89 -1.29
N ILE A 51 -0.28 4.66 -0.80
CA ILE A 51 -0.59 3.48 -1.61
C ILE A 51 -2.04 3.09 -1.34
N MET A 52 -2.85 3.02 -2.40
CA MET A 52 -4.23 2.57 -2.31
C MET A 52 -4.28 1.08 -2.63
N VAL A 53 -4.80 0.27 -1.70
CA VAL A 53 -5.11 -1.14 -1.92
C VAL A 53 -6.60 -1.35 -1.72
N ASP A 54 -7.25 -1.95 -2.72
CA ASP A 54 -8.65 -2.36 -2.64
C ASP A 54 -8.76 -3.87 -2.75
N TYR A 55 -9.40 -4.48 -1.76
CA TYR A 55 -9.72 -5.90 -1.76
C TYR A 55 -11.02 -6.10 -2.54
N VAL A 56 -10.89 -6.59 -3.77
CA VAL A 56 -12.01 -6.85 -4.69
C VAL A 56 -12.83 -8.05 -4.21
N SER A 57 -12.16 -9.11 -3.75
CA SER A 57 -12.81 -10.24 -3.08
C SER A 57 -11.91 -10.80 -1.98
N MET A 58 -12.53 -11.29 -0.91
CA MET A 58 -11.86 -11.93 0.23
C MET A 58 -12.69 -13.15 0.64
N GLU A 59 -12.03 -14.30 0.76
CA GLU A 59 -12.62 -15.48 1.37
C GLU A 59 -11.75 -15.93 2.54
N PHE A 60 -12.40 -16.34 3.63
CA PHE A 60 -11.74 -16.84 4.82
C PHE A 60 -12.16 -18.28 5.06
N ASP A 61 -11.29 -19.06 5.69
CA ASP A 61 -11.62 -20.40 6.17
C ASP A 61 -12.45 -20.35 7.47
N ASP A 62 -12.82 -21.53 7.98
CA ASP A 62 -13.61 -21.67 9.21
C ASP A 62 -12.86 -21.19 10.46
N ALA A 63 -11.53 -21.05 10.40
CA ALA A 63 -10.68 -20.51 11.46
C ALA A 63 -10.53 -18.97 11.38
N GLY A 64 -11.04 -18.34 10.32
CA GLY A 64 -10.94 -16.90 10.10
C GLY A 64 -9.64 -16.45 9.42
N HIS A 65 -8.89 -17.38 8.84
CA HIS A 65 -7.67 -17.16 8.07
C HIS A 65 -7.97 -16.95 6.59
N LEU A 66 -7.16 -16.13 5.92
CA LEU A 66 -7.35 -15.75 4.52
C LEU A 66 -7.14 -16.95 3.61
N LYS A 67 -8.17 -17.32 2.85
CA LYS A 67 -8.15 -18.45 1.93
C LYS A 67 -7.99 -18.04 0.48
N ALA A 68 -8.73 -17.01 0.06
CA ALA A 68 -8.67 -16.44 -1.29
C ALA A 68 -8.70 -14.92 -1.22
N LEU A 69 -7.97 -14.28 -2.14
CA LEU A 69 -7.88 -12.83 -2.21
C LEU A 69 -7.74 -12.38 -3.67
N GLU A 70 -8.53 -11.38 -4.03
CA GLU A 70 -8.33 -10.57 -5.23
C GLU A 70 -8.17 -9.12 -4.79
N PHE A 71 -7.12 -8.45 -5.25
CA PHE A 71 -6.84 -7.07 -4.88
C PHE A 71 -6.32 -6.24 -6.05
N THR A 72 -6.53 -4.93 -5.96
CA THR A 72 -5.88 -3.92 -6.79
C THR A 72 -4.95 -3.07 -5.92
N VAL A 73 -3.91 -2.52 -6.55
CA VAL A 73 -2.99 -1.57 -5.93
C VAL A 73 -2.72 -0.39 -6.86
N ASP A 74 -2.70 0.81 -6.30
CA ASP A 74 -2.27 2.05 -6.96
C ASP A 74 -1.30 2.81 -6.05
N CYS A 75 -0.04 2.94 -6.48
CA CYS A 75 1.02 3.61 -5.74
C CYS A 75 1.00 5.14 -5.89
N GLN A 76 0.04 5.69 -6.66
CA GLN A 76 -0.12 7.12 -6.96
C GLN A 76 1.09 7.81 -7.60
N ASP A 77 2.00 7.02 -8.19
CA ASP A 77 3.20 7.48 -8.91
C ASP A 77 3.25 6.93 -10.35
N GLY A 78 2.13 6.42 -10.85
CA GLY A 78 2.00 5.79 -12.15
C GLY A 78 2.10 4.26 -12.12
N PHE A 79 2.59 3.66 -11.03
CA PHE A 79 2.59 2.21 -10.84
C PHE A 79 1.31 1.71 -10.19
N LYS A 80 0.65 0.77 -10.86
CA LYS A 80 -0.59 0.14 -10.43
C LYS A 80 -0.71 -1.26 -11.00
N GLY A 81 -1.53 -2.09 -10.37
CA GLY A 81 -1.80 -3.43 -10.86
C GLY A 81 -2.82 -4.17 -10.01
N SER A 82 -3.02 -5.44 -10.32
CA SER A 82 -3.94 -6.31 -9.59
C SER A 82 -3.41 -7.74 -9.55
N ALA A 83 -3.89 -8.50 -8.58
CA ALA A 83 -3.55 -9.90 -8.44
C ALA A 83 -4.68 -10.67 -7.76
N LYS A 84 -4.71 -11.97 -8.04
CA LYS A 84 -5.70 -12.90 -7.51
C LYS A 84 -5.01 -14.21 -7.12
N SER A 85 -5.39 -14.75 -5.97
CA SER A 85 -5.13 -16.13 -5.61
C SER A 85 -6.40 -16.78 -5.06
N SER A 86 -6.72 -17.97 -5.57
CA SER A 86 -7.76 -18.84 -5.02
C SER A 86 -7.26 -19.73 -3.88
N ASP A 87 -5.93 -19.74 -3.66
CA ASP A 87 -5.23 -20.50 -2.65
C ASP A 87 -4.08 -19.63 -2.14
N VAL A 88 -4.37 -18.79 -1.14
CA VAL A 88 -3.38 -17.85 -0.58
C VAL A 88 -2.29 -18.65 0.13
N PRO A 89 -1.00 -18.45 -0.20
CA PRO A 89 0.08 -19.27 0.32
C PRO A 89 0.37 -18.97 1.80
N ASP A 90 1.06 -19.87 2.47
CA ASP A 90 1.59 -19.63 3.83
C ASP A 90 2.85 -18.74 3.84
N ASP A 91 3.48 -18.53 2.69
CA ASP A 91 4.77 -17.84 2.55
C ASP A 91 4.67 -16.45 1.88
N LEU A 92 5.81 -15.75 1.77
CA LEU A 92 5.89 -14.39 1.23
C LEU A 92 5.98 -14.38 -0.31
N THR A 93 5.12 -15.15 -0.98
CA THR A 93 5.12 -15.23 -2.45
C THR A 93 3.96 -14.48 -3.11
N PHE A 94 2.85 -14.22 -2.43
CA PHE A 94 1.71 -13.54 -3.02
C PHE A 94 1.55 -12.11 -2.51
N GLY A 95 1.68 -11.10 -3.37
CA GLY A 95 1.64 -9.71 -2.91
C GLY A 95 2.04 -8.68 -3.96
N PHE A 96 2.58 -7.55 -3.50
CA PHE A 96 3.18 -6.55 -4.36
C PHE A 96 4.43 -5.94 -3.73
N VAL A 97 5.27 -5.37 -4.60
CA VAL A 97 6.49 -4.64 -4.23
C VAL A 97 6.53 -3.35 -5.02
N ARG A 98 6.92 -2.26 -4.35
CA ARG A 98 7.26 -0.99 -4.96
C ARG A 98 8.63 -0.54 -4.47
N ASP A 99 9.62 -0.52 -5.36
CA ASP A 99 10.96 -0.02 -5.08
C ASP A 99 11.16 1.36 -5.72
N TYR A 100 11.16 2.40 -4.90
CA TYR A 100 11.23 3.81 -5.32
C TYR A 100 12.63 4.26 -5.74
N ARG A 101 13.64 3.39 -5.69
CA ARG A 101 14.99 3.72 -6.17
C ARG A 101 15.00 3.86 -7.70
N THR A 102 15.75 4.84 -8.20
CA THR A 102 15.87 5.12 -9.64
C THR A 102 16.62 4.04 -10.41
N ASP A 103 17.45 3.26 -9.72
CA ASP A 103 18.26 2.17 -10.24
C ASP A 103 17.71 0.77 -9.87
N ALA A 104 16.45 0.69 -9.42
CA ALA A 104 15.81 -0.58 -9.11
C ALA A 104 15.64 -1.43 -10.39
N GLU A 105 16.13 -2.68 -10.34
CA GLU A 105 15.97 -3.64 -11.44
C GLU A 105 14.49 -3.97 -11.69
N THR A 106 13.72 -4.14 -10.60
CA THR A 106 12.26 -4.34 -10.64
C THR A 106 11.59 -3.27 -9.77
N PRO A 107 11.22 -2.12 -10.35
CA PRO A 107 10.63 -1.01 -9.58
C PRO A 107 9.22 -1.33 -9.07
N PHE A 108 8.49 -2.22 -9.73
CA PHE A 108 7.15 -2.61 -9.34
C PHE A 108 6.88 -4.07 -9.71
N PHE A 109 6.24 -4.78 -8.80
CA PHE A 109 5.78 -6.15 -8.98
C PHE A 109 4.44 -6.34 -8.29
N VAL A 110 3.55 -7.15 -8.87
CA VAL A 110 2.28 -7.56 -8.27
C VAL A 110 1.95 -8.99 -8.71
N GLY A 111 1.46 -9.82 -7.79
CA GLY A 111 1.13 -11.22 -8.04
C GLY A 111 1.98 -12.21 -7.26
N ASN A 112 2.27 -13.36 -7.87
CA ASN A 112 3.02 -14.45 -7.25
C ASN A 112 4.50 -14.41 -7.62
N VAL A 113 5.37 -14.13 -6.64
CA VAL A 113 6.82 -14.25 -6.75
C VAL A 113 7.16 -15.74 -6.85
N GLY A 114 7.26 -16.27 -8.07
CA GLY A 114 7.69 -17.65 -8.32
C GLY A 114 6.85 -18.46 -9.31
N LYS A 115 5.68 -17.97 -9.75
CA LYS A 115 4.98 -18.58 -10.87
C LYS A 115 5.29 -17.82 -12.16
N ALA A 116 6.33 -18.28 -12.85
CA ALA A 116 6.40 -18.07 -14.29
C ALA A 116 5.10 -18.64 -14.88
N VAL A 117 4.22 -17.75 -15.35
CA VAL A 117 3.06 -18.12 -16.13
C VAL A 117 3.61 -18.72 -17.43
N LYS A 118 3.67 -20.05 -17.52
CA LYS A 118 3.73 -20.70 -18.83
C LYS A 118 2.31 -20.63 -19.38
N GLU A 119 2.12 -19.73 -20.34
CA GLU A 119 0.98 -19.74 -21.26
C GLU A 119 0.92 -21.05 -22.05
#